data_AF-A0A2H3AUL0-F1
#
_entry.id   AF-A0A2H3AUL0-F1
#
_cell.length_a   1.000
_cell.length_b   1.000
_cell.length_c   1.000
_cell.angle_alpha   90.00
_cell.angle_beta   90.00
_cell.angle_gamma   90.00
#
_symmetry.space_group_name_H-M   'P 1'
#
loop_
_entity.id
_entity.type
_entity.pdbx_description
1 polymer ?
#
loop_
_entity_poly.entity_id
_entity_poly.type
_entity_poly.pdbx_seq_one_letter_code
_entity_poly.pdbx_strand_id
1 'polypeptide(L)'
;MSLDERLPCSMQKLTHVWTMHVPAISSITLVAKIFDPAYMSDESSKFTDPFSFLDISVSHEVAAYCCLQDANVPRFHGHFLIPIPSQGNRTVHVLLMEHIDSKDFRILVPVEKAKDVCPAHKLTIINMALHLNLDAFVRGVFPLDFQPRNVILRTPGRRIKFCEKDDCPVHSEVDLDDVRGVLVDLENVGLGGPMKKLRKPAYRAKVVNKQRWRYLKCWLESEIQQWGQ
;
A
#
# COMPACT_ATOMS: atom_id res chain seq x y z
N MET A 1 18.08 -10.44 -16.05
CA MET A 1 18.84 -9.50 -15.23
C MET A 1 18.66 -9.92 -13.78
N SER A 2 19.74 -10.26 -13.08
CA SER A 2 19.72 -10.82 -11.71
C SER A 2 19.62 -9.73 -10.65
N LEU A 3 19.34 -10.11 -9.39
CA LEU A 3 19.35 -9.23 -8.20
C LEU A 3 20.70 -8.48 -8.10
N ASP A 4 21.79 -9.22 -8.29
CA ASP A 4 23.18 -8.75 -8.25
C ASP A 4 23.51 -7.68 -9.30
N GLU A 5 22.89 -7.74 -10.48
CA GLU A 5 23.13 -6.79 -11.57
C GLU A 5 22.38 -5.45 -11.39
N ARG A 6 21.35 -5.41 -10.55
CA ARG A 6 20.45 -4.24 -10.42
C ARG A 6 20.66 -3.40 -9.15
N LEU A 7 21.06 -4.02 -8.05
CA LEU A 7 21.32 -3.33 -6.78
C LEU A 7 22.46 -2.30 -6.84
N PRO A 8 23.59 -2.52 -7.57
CA PRO A 8 24.72 -1.58 -7.59
C PRO A 8 24.40 -0.18 -8.13
N CYS A 9 23.29 -0.01 -8.85
CA CYS A 9 22.92 1.26 -9.49
C CYS A 9 21.98 2.14 -8.64
N SER A 10 21.53 1.69 -7.47
CA SER A 10 20.65 2.48 -6.62
C SER A 10 21.45 3.34 -5.65
N MET A 11 21.35 4.66 -5.77
CA MET A 11 21.89 5.62 -4.79
C MET A 11 20.80 6.27 -3.92
N GLN A 12 19.57 5.76 -3.98
CA GLN A 12 18.43 6.35 -3.25
C GLN A 12 17.77 5.34 -2.32
N LYS A 13 17.39 5.87 -1.15
CA LYS A 13 16.71 5.23 -0.02
C LYS A 13 15.29 4.80 -0.40
N LEU A 14 15.17 3.75 -1.21
CA LEU A 14 13.88 3.23 -1.67
C LEU A 14 13.90 1.71 -1.54
N THR A 15 12.95 1.17 -0.80
CA THR A 15 12.62 -0.25 -0.89
C THR A 15 12.41 -0.61 -2.35
N HIS A 16 13.12 -1.62 -2.83
CA HIS A 16 13.09 -1.98 -4.23
C HIS A 16 11.90 -2.91 -4.49
N VAL A 17 10.96 -2.47 -5.32
CA VAL A 17 9.77 -3.25 -5.67
C VAL A 17 9.91 -3.78 -7.09
N TRP A 18 10.00 -5.10 -7.23
CA TRP A 18 10.21 -5.77 -8.51
C TRP A 18 9.09 -6.73 -8.84
N THR A 19 8.54 -6.60 -10.05
CA THR A 19 7.62 -7.59 -10.60
C THR A 19 8.40 -8.77 -11.16
N MET A 20 8.07 -9.98 -10.73
CA MET A 20 8.66 -11.23 -11.16
C MET A 20 7.59 -12.16 -11.71
N HIS A 21 7.80 -12.64 -12.92
CA HIS A 21 7.07 -13.79 -13.44
C HIS A 21 7.78 -15.06 -12.98
N VAL A 22 7.06 -16.05 -12.45
CA VAL A 22 7.64 -17.35 -12.02
C VAL A 22 7.07 -18.50 -12.86
N PRO A 23 7.49 -18.66 -14.13
CA PRO A 23 6.88 -19.63 -15.04
C PRO A 23 6.97 -21.08 -14.57
N ALA A 24 7.99 -21.39 -13.76
CA ALA A 24 8.27 -22.75 -13.30
C ALA A 24 7.34 -23.26 -12.19
N ILE A 25 6.58 -22.37 -11.53
CA ILE A 25 5.78 -22.72 -10.34
C ILE A 25 4.29 -22.36 -10.55
N SER A 26 3.98 -21.33 -11.34
CA SER A 26 2.60 -21.00 -11.74
C SER A 26 2.57 -19.92 -12.84
N SER A 27 1.42 -19.66 -13.46
CA SER A 27 1.20 -18.48 -14.30
C SER A 27 1.02 -17.18 -13.50
N ILE A 28 1.44 -17.15 -12.24
CA ILE A 28 1.21 -16.04 -11.32
C ILE A 28 2.36 -15.04 -11.43
N THR A 29 2.00 -13.77 -11.55
CA THR A 29 2.94 -12.65 -11.42
C THR A 29 3.03 -12.28 -9.94
N LEU A 30 4.26 -12.16 -9.43
CA LEU A 30 4.54 -11.80 -8.04
C LEU A 30 5.28 -10.48 -7.97
N VAL A 31 5.25 -9.86 -6.80
CA VAL A 31 6.06 -8.70 -6.45
C VAL A 31 7.04 -9.12 -5.36
N ALA A 32 8.33 -8.87 -5.61
CA ALA A 32 9.39 -8.95 -4.62
C ALA A 32 9.69 -7.54 -4.12
N LYS A 33 9.46 -7.30 -2.84
CA LYS A 33 9.80 -6.06 -2.14
C LYS A 33 11.08 -6.30 -1.34
N ILE A 34 12.16 -5.62 -1.70
CA ILE A 34 13.52 -5.90 -1.26
C ILE A 34 14.01 -4.76 -0.38
N PHE A 35 14.46 -5.13 0.81
CA PHE A 35 15.06 -4.22 1.77
C PHE A 35 16.54 -4.53 1.94
N ASP A 36 17.32 -3.48 1.75
CA ASP A 36 18.77 -3.58 1.75
C ASP A 36 19.37 -2.67 2.83
N PRO A 37 19.98 -3.23 3.88
CA PRO A 37 20.57 -2.43 4.96
C PRO A 37 21.76 -1.58 4.49
N ALA A 38 22.40 -1.93 3.36
CA ALA A 38 23.52 -1.15 2.83
C ALA A 38 23.10 0.23 2.29
N TYR A 39 21.81 0.42 1.98
CA TYR A 39 21.26 1.67 1.46
C TYR A 39 20.40 2.43 2.48
N MET A 40 20.50 2.07 3.76
CA MET A 40 19.85 2.79 4.87
C MET A 40 20.60 4.08 5.19
N SER A 41 20.21 5.20 4.55
CA SER A 41 20.66 6.55 4.93
C SER A 41 19.52 7.29 5.65
N ASP A 42 19.40 7.11 6.96
CA ASP A 42 18.48 7.94 7.74
C ASP A 42 19.21 8.68 8.85
N GLU A 43 18.73 9.85 9.22
CA GLU A 43 19.12 10.52 10.46
C GLU A 43 18.84 9.62 11.68
N SER A 44 17.89 8.66 11.59
CA SER A 44 17.67 7.62 12.60
C SER A 44 18.81 6.61 12.71
N SER A 45 19.60 6.39 11.65
CA SER A 45 20.84 5.59 11.71
C SER A 45 21.92 6.21 12.60
N LYS A 46 21.81 7.52 12.88
CA LYS A 46 22.67 8.20 13.85
C LYS A 46 22.32 7.85 15.30
N PHE A 47 21.11 7.32 15.54
CA PHE A 47 20.59 7.00 16.86
C PHE A 47 20.33 5.50 17.07
N THR A 48 20.35 4.68 16.02
CA THR A 48 20.13 3.23 16.09
C THR A 48 20.86 2.55 14.93
N ASP A 49 21.41 1.35 15.17
CA ASP A 49 22.05 0.54 14.13
C ASP A 49 21.09 0.30 12.93
N PRO A 50 21.50 0.59 11.68
CA PRO A 50 20.66 0.46 10.48
C PRO A 50 20.06 -0.93 10.28
N PHE A 51 20.79 -1.98 10.63
CA PHE A 51 20.33 -3.36 10.51
C PHE A 51 19.18 -3.62 11.48
N SER A 52 19.35 -3.22 12.74
CA SER A 52 18.32 -3.35 13.77
C SER A 52 17.05 -2.56 13.43
N PHE A 53 17.19 -1.35 12.89
CA PHE A 53 16.05 -0.57 12.43
C PHE A 53 15.32 -1.24 11.26
N LEU A 54 16.07 -1.76 10.29
CA LEU A 54 15.50 -2.48 9.16
C LEU A 54 14.75 -3.74 9.61
N ASP A 55 15.34 -4.51 10.51
CA ASP A 55 14.73 -5.72 11.07
C ASP A 55 13.40 -5.41 11.74
N ILE A 56 13.30 -4.31 12.49
CA ILE A 56 12.06 -3.85 13.11
C ILE A 56 11.02 -3.49 12.04
N SER A 57 11.41 -2.68 11.04
CA SER A 57 10.51 -2.24 9.98
C SER A 57 9.96 -3.43 9.18
N VAL A 58 10.84 -4.35 8.76
CA VAL A 58 10.45 -5.58 8.05
C VAL A 58 9.56 -6.45 8.93
N SER A 59 9.91 -6.64 10.20
CA SER A 59 9.12 -7.45 11.13
C SER A 59 7.71 -6.89 11.33
N HIS A 60 7.57 -5.56 11.40
CA HIS A 60 6.25 -4.91 11.48
C HIS A 60 5.42 -5.12 10.22
N GLU A 61 6.01 -4.94 9.04
CA GLU A 61 5.31 -5.15 7.77
C GLU A 61 4.89 -6.63 7.59
N VAL A 62 5.79 -7.57 7.90
CA VAL A 62 5.48 -9.01 7.87
C VAL A 62 4.34 -9.36 8.82
N ALA A 63 4.40 -8.87 10.07
CA ALA A 63 3.33 -9.10 11.04
C ALA A 63 2.00 -8.49 10.59
N ALA A 64 2.02 -7.31 9.97
CA ALA A 64 0.82 -6.69 9.41
C ALA A 64 0.22 -7.53 8.28
N TYR A 65 1.02 -8.01 7.33
CA TYR A 65 0.54 -8.91 6.28
C TYR A 65 -0.05 -10.19 6.86
N CYS A 66 0.61 -10.83 7.84
CA CYS A 66 0.08 -12.01 8.52
C CYS A 66 -1.29 -11.76 9.17
N CYS A 67 -1.46 -10.60 9.84
CA CYS A 67 -2.73 -10.22 10.45
C CYS A 67 -3.85 -9.91 9.43
N LEU A 68 -3.49 -9.56 8.19
CA LEU A 68 -4.41 -9.07 7.16
C LEU A 68 -4.68 -10.07 6.03
N GLN A 69 -4.24 -11.33 6.08
CA GLN A 69 -4.41 -12.28 4.96
C GLN A 69 -5.87 -12.50 4.51
N ASP A 70 -6.84 -12.34 5.40
CA ASP A 70 -8.28 -12.39 5.08
C ASP A 70 -8.91 -10.99 4.87
N ALA A 71 -8.10 -10.00 4.49
CA ALA A 71 -8.52 -8.62 4.21
C ALA A 71 -8.18 -8.23 2.77
N ASN A 72 -8.48 -6.98 2.40
CA ASN A 72 -8.15 -6.44 1.09
C ASN A 72 -6.69 -5.96 1.03
N VAL A 73 -5.77 -6.90 1.14
CA VAL A 73 -4.31 -6.73 0.93
C VAL A 73 -3.83 -7.75 -0.11
N PRO A 74 -2.65 -7.57 -0.73
CA PRO A 74 -2.04 -8.61 -1.55
C PRO A 74 -1.83 -9.89 -0.73
N ARG A 75 -2.04 -11.06 -1.34
CA ARG A 75 -1.63 -12.32 -0.72
C ARG A 75 -0.14 -12.28 -0.41
N PHE A 76 0.22 -12.61 0.83
CA PHE A 76 1.62 -12.64 1.27
C PHE A 76 2.15 -14.06 1.14
N HIS A 77 3.21 -14.23 0.36
CA HIS A 77 3.81 -15.54 0.09
C HIS A 77 4.96 -15.87 1.03
N GLY A 78 5.54 -14.86 1.70
CA GLY A 78 6.54 -15.08 2.73
C GLY A 78 7.63 -14.00 2.77
N HIS A 79 8.43 -14.09 3.83
CA HIS A 79 9.64 -13.30 4.03
C HIS A 79 10.85 -14.22 3.92
N PHE A 80 11.84 -13.78 3.15
CA PHE A 80 13.07 -14.51 2.87
C PHE A 80 14.28 -13.64 3.17
N LEU A 81 15.36 -14.28 3.63
CA LEU A 81 16.68 -13.70 3.72
C LEU A 81 17.50 -14.25 2.57
N ILE A 82 17.91 -13.38 1.64
CA ILE A 82 18.62 -13.78 0.43
C ILE A 82 20.07 -13.28 0.51
N PRO A 83 21.07 -14.17 0.47
CA PRO A 83 22.47 -13.75 0.35
C PRO A 83 22.73 -13.23 -1.07
N ILE A 84 23.61 -12.23 -1.19
CA ILE A 84 24.11 -11.67 -2.44
C ILE A 84 25.57 -12.11 -2.60
N PRO A 85 25.85 -13.22 -3.32
CA PRO A 85 27.18 -13.80 -3.35
C PRO A 85 28.25 -12.88 -3.92
N SER A 86 27.90 -12.11 -4.94
CA SER A 86 28.79 -11.13 -5.58
C SER A 86 29.20 -9.97 -4.65
N GLN A 87 28.54 -9.81 -3.50
CA GLN A 87 28.79 -8.74 -2.53
C GLN A 87 29.18 -9.31 -1.17
N GLY A 88 29.98 -10.37 -1.18
CA GLY A 88 30.52 -10.99 0.04
C GLY A 88 29.47 -11.76 0.85
N ASN A 89 28.43 -12.29 0.20
CA ASN A 89 27.31 -13.00 0.82
C ASN A 89 26.51 -12.17 1.84
N ARG A 90 26.56 -10.83 1.76
CA ARG A 90 25.67 -9.98 2.57
C ARG A 90 24.20 -10.34 2.28
N THR A 91 23.34 -10.25 3.28
CA THR A 91 21.92 -10.64 3.17
C THR A 91 21.00 -9.44 2.98
N VAL A 92 19.93 -9.63 2.22
CA VAL A 92 18.81 -8.68 2.08
C VAL A 92 17.49 -9.35 2.46
N HIS A 93 16.53 -8.56 2.94
CA HIS A 93 15.18 -9.05 3.21
C HIS A 93 14.35 -8.96 1.94
N VAL A 94 13.63 -10.03 1.62
CA VAL A 94 12.73 -10.07 0.47
C VAL A 94 11.36 -10.50 0.93
N LEU A 95 10.37 -9.64 0.71
CA LEU A 95 8.96 -9.92 0.94
C LEU A 95 8.34 -10.28 -0.41
N LEU A 96 7.77 -11.47 -0.50
CA LEU A 96 7.12 -11.94 -1.71
C LEU A 96 5.61 -11.83 -1.56
N MET A 97 4.95 -11.16 -2.51
CA MET A 97 3.52 -10.91 -2.47
C MET A 97 2.86 -10.98 -3.85
N GLU A 98 1.54 -11.11 -3.87
CA GLU A 98 0.73 -11.04 -5.08
C GLU A 98 0.96 -9.74 -5.84
N HIS A 99 1.12 -9.82 -7.16
CA HIS A 99 1.06 -8.64 -8.02
C HIS A 99 -0.39 -8.23 -8.27
N ILE A 100 -0.75 -7.01 -7.87
CA ILE A 100 -2.05 -6.43 -8.20
C ILE A 100 -1.92 -5.71 -9.55
N ASP A 101 -2.49 -6.30 -10.60
CA ASP A 101 -2.45 -5.77 -11.97
C ASP A 101 -3.43 -4.59 -12.15
N SER A 102 -3.08 -3.45 -11.56
CA SER A 102 -3.82 -2.20 -11.68
C SER A 102 -3.00 -1.01 -11.16
N LYS A 103 -3.60 0.18 -11.13
CA LYS A 103 -2.96 1.44 -10.76
C LYS A 103 -3.30 1.86 -9.33
N ASP A 104 -2.31 2.46 -8.67
CA ASP A 104 -2.53 3.21 -7.43
C ASP A 104 -3.26 4.55 -7.70
N PHE A 105 -3.83 5.15 -6.65
CA PHE A 105 -4.60 6.38 -6.82
C PHE A 105 -3.76 7.61 -7.19
N ARG A 106 -2.45 7.62 -6.94
CA ARG A 106 -1.57 8.71 -7.40
C ARG A 106 -1.43 8.68 -8.93
N ILE A 107 -1.41 7.50 -9.54
CA ILE A 107 -1.38 7.37 -11.01
C ILE A 107 -2.78 7.65 -11.60
N LEU A 108 -3.85 7.14 -10.98
CA LEU A 108 -5.22 7.33 -11.47
C LEU A 108 -5.69 8.78 -11.34
N VAL A 109 -5.33 9.42 -10.24
CA VAL A 109 -5.69 10.80 -9.92
C VAL A 109 -4.42 11.53 -9.50
N PRO A 110 -3.64 12.02 -10.48
CA PRO A 110 -2.55 12.95 -10.20
C PRO A 110 -3.07 14.15 -9.40
N VAL A 111 -2.24 14.72 -8.53
CA VAL A 111 -2.63 15.76 -7.58
C VAL A 111 -3.22 16.98 -8.31
N GLU A 112 -2.69 17.32 -9.48
CA GLU A 112 -3.14 18.43 -10.31
C GLU A 112 -4.56 18.21 -10.86
N LYS A 113 -4.98 16.94 -10.99
CA LYS A 113 -6.28 16.49 -11.49
C LYS A 113 -7.25 16.09 -10.38
N ALA A 114 -6.82 16.07 -9.12
CA ALA A 114 -7.66 15.69 -7.99
C ALA A 114 -8.90 16.59 -7.80
N LYS A 115 -8.78 17.87 -8.15
CA LYS A 115 -9.90 18.84 -8.17
C LYS A 115 -10.94 18.57 -9.26
N ASP A 116 -10.55 17.86 -10.32
CA ASP A 116 -11.40 17.60 -11.49
C ASP A 116 -12.30 16.36 -11.28
N VAL A 117 -11.96 15.50 -10.31
CA VAL A 117 -12.75 14.35 -9.88
C VAL A 117 -14.16 14.81 -9.47
N CYS A 118 -15.18 14.21 -10.08
CA CYS A 118 -16.56 14.59 -9.80
C CYS A 118 -16.94 14.24 -8.34
N PRO A 119 -17.90 14.95 -7.72
CA PRO A 119 -18.26 14.73 -6.31
C PRO A 119 -18.68 13.30 -5.98
N ALA A 120 -19.38 12.62 -6.89
CA ALA A 120 -19.81 11.23 -6.71
C ALA A 120 -18.61 10.28 -6.64
N HIS A 121 -17.68 10.37 -7.60
CA HIS A 121 -16.45 9.57 -7.61
C HIS A 121 -15.58 9.88 -6.40
N LYS A 122 -15.39 11.16 -6.05
CA LYS A 122 -14.60 11.57 -4.87
C LYS A 122 -15.18 10.94 -3.60
N LEU A 123 -16.51 11.01 -3.41
CA LEU A 123 -17.18 10.40 -2.26
C LEU A 123 -17.02 8.88 -2.22
N THR A 124 -17.22 8.20 -3.35
CA THR A 124 -17.10 6.74 -3.47
C THR A 124 -15.68 6.26 -3.16
N ILE A 125 -14.66 6.91 -3.75
CA ILE A 125 -13.25 6.61 -3.50
C ILE A 125 -12.90 6.78 -2.02
N ILE A 126 -13.28 7.91 -1.41
CA ILE A 126 -12.98 8.17 0.00
C ILE A 126 -13.70 7.19 0.93
N ASN A 127 -14.96 6.86 0.66
CA ASN A 127 -15.67 5.85 1.47
C ASN A 127 -14.99 4.49 1.38
N MET A 128 -14.60 4.06 0.18
CA MET A 128 -13.87 2.81 -0.03
C MET A 128 -12.52 2.81 0.72
N ALA A 129 -11.72 3.87 0.57
CA ALA A 129 -10.44 4.01 1.25
C ALA A 129 -10.61 3.96 2.79
N LEU A 130 -11.58 4.68 3.35
CA LEU A 130 -11.87 4.62 4.78
C LEU A 130 -12.28 3.21 5.21
N HIS A 131 -13.07 2.51 4.41
CA HIS A 131 -13.44 1.14 4.72
C HIS A 131 -12.24 0.19 4.75
N LEU A 132 -11.30 0.31 3.80
CA LEU A 132 -10.03 -0.44 3.83
C LEU A 132 -9.24 -0.17 5.11
N ASN A 133 -9.07 1.09 5.49
CA ASN A 133 -8.32 1.45 6.70
C ASN A 133 -8.97 0.88 7.98
N LEU A 134 -10.32 0.98 8.08
CA LEU A 134 -11.04 0.41 9.21
C LEU A 134 -11.00 -1.13 9.24
N ASP A 135 -10.90 -1.79 8.09
CA ASP A 135 -10.74 -3.25 8.03
C ASP A 135 -9.38 -3.71 8.57
N ALA A 136 -8.34 -2.88 8.41
CA ALA A 136 -7.05 -3.08 9.06
C ALA A 136 -7.16 -2.89 10.58
N PHE A 137 -7.83 -1.82 11.03
CA PHE A 137 -8.02 -1.54 12.47
C PHE A 137 -8.79 -2.67 13.19
N VAL A 138 -9.79 -3.27 12.53
CA VAL A 138 -10.54 -4.44 13.05
C VAL A 138 -9.62 -5.63 13.34
N ARG A 139 -8.45 -5.68 12.71
CA ARG A 139 -7.44 -6.74 12.86
C ARG A 139 -6.22 -6.30 13.67
N GLY A 140 -6.23 -5.08 14.22
CA GLY A 140 -5.15 -4.57 15.07
C GLY A 140 -3.95 -4.01 14.30
N VAL A 141 -4.10 -3.79 13.00
CA VAL A 141 -3.10 -3.13 12.17
C VAL A 141 -3.54 -1.69 11.93
N PHE A 142 -2.67 -0.73 12.19
CA PHE A 142 -2.94 0.70 12.07
C PHE A 142 -2.03 1.33 11.02
N PRO A 143 -2.45 1.42 9.74
CA PRO A 143 -1.68 2.13 8.72
C PRO A 143 -1.41 3.57 9.12
N LEU A 144 -0.14 3.91 9.34
CA LEU A 144 0.31 5.25 9.69
C LEU A 144 0.61 6.08 8.43
N ASP A 145 0.90 5.40 7.32
CA ASP A 145 1.10 6.00 6.01
C ASP A 145 -0.09 5.74 5.06
N PHE A 146 -1.30 6.16 5.47
CA PHE A 146 -2.50 5.92 4.68
C PHE A 146 -2.70 6.99 3.58
N GLN A 147 -1.91 6.89 2.52
CA GLN A 147 -1.86 7.83 1.38
C GLN A 147 -2.39 7.20 0.08
N PRO A 148 -2.78 8.00 -0.95
CA PRO A 148 -3.31 7.47 -2.21
C PRO A 148 -2.39 6.48 -2.93
N ARG A 149 -1.07 6.64 -2.83
CA ARG A 149 -0.08 5.71 -3.40
C ARG A 149 -0.14 4.30 -2.79
N ASN A 150 -0.69 4.16 -1.59
CA ASN A 150 -0.76 2.90 -0.85
C ASN A 150 -2.12 2.20 -1.02
N VAL A 151 -2.94 2.66 -1.99
CA VAL A 151 -4.21 2.04 -2.34
C VAL A 151 -4.24 1.78 -3.85
N ILE A 152 -4.26 0.51 -4.24
CA ILE A 152 -4.41 0.08 -5.64
C ILE A 152 -5.88 -0.22 -5.91
N LEU A 153 -6.45 0.38 -6.96
CA LEU A 153 -7.83 0.11 -7.36
C LEU A 153 -7.90 -1.26 -8.05
N ARG A 154 -8.85 -2.13 -7.72
CA ARG A 154 -9.10 -3.34 -8.53
C ARG A 154 -9.92 -2.95 -9.77
N THR A 155 -9.48 -3.44 -10.93
CA THR A 155 -10.18 -3.22 -12.19
C THR A 155 -11.63 -3.69 -12.09
N PRO A 156 -12.62 -2.85 -12.46
CA PRO A 156 -14.01 -3.26 -12.46
C PRO A 156 -14.25 -4.38 -13.47
N GLY A 157 -15.26 -5.22 -13.22
CA GLY A 157 -15.62 -6.32 -14.12
C GLY A 157 -16.17 -5.86 -15.48
N ARG A 158 -16.58 -4.59 -15.57
CA ARG A 158 -17.10 -3.94 -16.78
C ARG A 158 -16.19 -2.78 -17.20
N ARG A 159 -15.93 -2.64 -18.50
CA ARG A 159 -15.15 -1.53 -19.09
C ARG A 159 -16.09 -0.59 -19.83
N ILE A 160 -16.77 0.26 -19.07
CA ILE A 160 -17.69 1.29 -19.59
C ILE A 160 -17.40 2.62 -18.92
N LYS A 161 -17.93 3.70 -19.48
CA LYS A 161 -17.96 5.02 -18.85
C LYS A 161 -18.92 4.98 -17.65
N PHE A 162 -18.43 5.36 -16.47
CA PHE A 162 -19.13 5.37 -15.17
C PHE A 162 -19.63 6.76 -14.76
N CYS A 163 -19.21 7.83 -15.44
CA CYS A 163 -19.85 9.14 -15.29
C CYS A 163 -19.76 9.95 -16.57
N GLU A 164 -20.74 10.83 -16.80
CA GLU A 164 -20.84 11.63 -18.03
C GLU A 164 -19.83 12.79 -18.13
N LYS A 165 -19.21 13.19 -17.02
CA LYS A 165 -18.24 14.29 -16.98
C LYS A 165 -16.92 13.84 -17.60
N ASP A 166 -16.69 14.23 -18.86
CA ASP A 166 -15.49 13.85 -19.63
C ASP A 166 -14.19 14.27 -18.94
N ASP A 167 -14.19 15.38 -18.21
CA ASP A 167 -13.02 15.89 -17.50
C ASP A 167 -12.71 15.13 -16.20
N CYS A 168 -13.55 14.18 -15.79
CA CYS A 168 -13.30 13.37 -14.59
C CYS A 168 -12.21 12.33 -14.90
N PRO A 169 -11.05 12.35 -14.21
CA PRO A 169 -9.91 11.48 -14.54
C PRO A 169 -10.16 9.98 -14.28
N VAL A 170 -11.28 9.65 -13.61
CA VAL A 170 -11.65 8.28 -13.23
C VAL A 170 -12.97 7.83 -13.85
N HIS A 171 -13.43 8.52 -14.91
CA HIS A 171 -14.73 8.26 -15.53
C HIS A 171 -14.85 6.87 -16.15
N SER A 172 -13.75 6.14 -16.39
CA SER A 172 -13.76 4.78 -16.96
C SER A 172 -13.17 3.73 -16.01
N GLU A 173 -12.66 4.16 -14.86
CA GLU A 173 -11.88 3.33 -13.94
C GLU A 173 -12.66 3.02 -12.66
N VAL A 174 -13.45 3.97 -12.15
CA VAL A 174 -14.17 3.82 -10.89
C VAL A 174 -15.65 3.61 -11.14
N ASP A 175 -16.08 2.38 -10.90
CA ASP A 175 -17.49 2.02 -10.81
C ASP A 175 -18.08 2.56 -9.49
N LEU A 176 -19.15 3.35 -9.58
CA LEU A 176 -19.81 3.88 -8.38
C LEU A 176 -20.48 2.78 -7.54
N ASP A 177 -20.84 1.65 -8.16
CA ASP A 177 -21.55 0.54 -7.52
C ASP A 177 -20.61 -0.59 -7.07
N ASP A 178 -19.42 -0.71 -7.69
CA ASP A 178 -18.43 -1.77 -7.40
C ASP A 178 -16.99 -1.21 -7.32
N VAL A 179 -16.77 -0.24 -6.42
CA VAL A 179 -15.42 0.21 -6.12
C VAL A 179 -14.73 -0.75 -5.14
N ARG A 180 -13.57 -1.28 -5.54
CA ARG A 180 -12.76 -2.17 -4.70
C ARG A 180 -11.32 -1.72 -4.73
N GLY A 181 -10.70 -1.59 -3.57
CA GLY A 181 -9.28 -1.27 -3.46
C GLY A 181 -8.52 -2.35 -2.71
N VAL A 182 -7.19 -2.27 -2.81
CA VAL A 182 -6.24 -3.11 -2.11
C VAL A 182 -5.28 -2.19 -1.38
N LEU A 183 -5.15 -2.38 -0.07
CA LEU A 183 -4.16 -1.70 0.75
C LEU A 183 -2.80 -2.37 0.52
N VAL A 184 -1.82 -1.59 0.12
CA VAL A 184 -0.43 -2.02 -0.11
C VAL A 184 0.52 -1.19 0.75
N ASP A 185 1.79 -1.57 0.75
CA ASP A 185 2.87 -0.85 1.42
C ASP A 185 2.62 -0.65 2.93
N LEU A 186 2.92 -1.70 3.70
CA LEU A 186 2.66 -1.76 5.14
C LEU A 186 3.94 -1.53 5.97
N GLU A 187 4.94 -0.81 5.42
CA GLU A 187 6.19 -0.48 6.11
C GLU A 187 5.97 0.36 7.37
N ASN A 188 5.01 1.29 7.31
CA ASN A 188 4.73 2.22 8.39
C ASN A 188 3.35 1.92 9.00
N VAL A 189 3.33 0.94 9.89
CA VAL A 189 2.14 0.46 10.59
C VAL A 189 2.37 0.40 12.09
N GLY A 190 1.35 0.78 12.84
CA GLY A 190 1.22 0.42 14.24
C GLY A 190 0.60 -0.96 14.38
N LEU A 191 1.06 -1.74 15.35
CA LEU A 191 0.45 -3.03 15.73
C LEU A 191 -0.12 -2.92 17.13
N GLY A 192 -1.34 -3.42 17.33
CA GLY A 192 -2.00 -3.38 18.62
C GLY A 192 -3.23 -4.28 18.68
N GLY A 193 -4.04 -4.09 19.71
CA GLY A 193 -5.26 -4.89 19.92
C GLY A 193 -6.31 -4.65 18.82
N PRO A 194 -6.99 -5.70 18.33
CA PRO A 194 -8.09 -5.57 17.38
C PRO A 194 -9.19 -4.61 17.86
N MET A 195 -9.58 -3.63 17.04
CA MET A 195 -10.68 -2.71 17.34
C MET A 195 -12.05 -3.37 17.10
N LYS A 196 -12.43 -4.34 17.94
CA LYS A 196 -13.67 -5.15 17.77
C LYS A 196 -14.95 -4.32 17.62
N LYS A 197 -15.01 -3.11 18.20
CA LYS A 197 -16.18 -2.19 18.07
C LYS A 197 -16.45 -1.78 16.61
N LEU A 198 -15.43 -1.72 15.76
CA LEU A 198 -15.56 -1.42 14.32
C LEU A 198 -16.27 -2.53 13.52
N ARG A 199 -16.45 -3.72 14.10
CA ARG A 199 -17.29 -4.77 13.50
C ARG A 199 -18.79 -4.44 13.59
N LYS A 200 -19.18 -3.53 14.49
CA LYS A 200 -20.59 -3.11 14.63
C LYS A 200 -20.93 -2.07 13.54
N PRO A 201 -21.89 -2.34 12.63
CA PRO A 201 -22.19 -1.45 11.51
C PRO A 201 -22.49 0.00 11.92
N ALA A 202 -23.29 0.20 12.96
CA ALA A 202 -23.63 1.53 13.46
C ALA A 202 -22.40 2.32 13.96
N TYR A 203 -21.48 1.66 14.65
CA TYR A 203 -20.25 2.30 15.13
C TYR A 203 -19.31 2.62 13.97
N ARG A 204 -19.16 1.68 13.02
CA ARG A 204 -18.37 1.89 11.80
C ARG A 204 -18.89 3.08 11.00
N ALA A 205 -20.20 3.16 10.78
CA ALA A 205 -20.83 4.28 10.08
C ALA A 205 -20.58 5.62 10.80
N LYS A 206 -20.65 5.65 12.13
CA LYS A 206 -20.31 6.84 12.94
C LYS A 206 -18.87 7.28 12.73
N VAL A 207 -17.92 6.35 12.71
CA VAL A 207 -16.49 6.65 12.49
C VAL A 207 -16.26 7.16 11.07
N VAL A 208 -16.81 6.49 10.05
CA VAL A 208 -16.73 6.93 8.65
C VAL A 208 -17.29 8.34 8.50
N ASN A 209 -18.49 8.62 9.00
CA ASN A 209 -19.09 9.95 8.91
C ASN A 209 -18.24 11.03 9.61
N LYS A 210 -17.60 10.69 10.75
CA LYS A 210 -16.71 11.62 11.47
C LYS A 210 -15.42 11.91 10.70
N GLN A 211 -14.84 10.93 10.00
CA GLN A 211 -13.56 11.09 9.29
C GLN A 211 -13.72 11.58 7.85
N ARG A 212 -14.86 11.29 7.20
CA ARG A 212 -15.11 11.54 5.78
C ARG A 212 -14.75 12.96 5.34
N TRP A 213 -15.18 13.98 6.08
CA TRP A 213 -14.93 15.37 5.70
C TRP A 213 -13.43 15.72 5.66
N ARG A 214 -12.60 15.12 6.54
CA ARG A 214 -11.15 15.34 6.55
C ARG A 214 -10.51 14.79 5.28
N TYR A 215 -10.91 13.57 4.90
CA TYR A 215 -10.39 12.88 3.74
C TYR A 215 -10.89 13.49 2.42
N LEU A 216 -12.16 13.90 2.36
CA LEU A 216 -12.72 14.62 1.21
C LEU A 216 -11.98 15.92 0.91
N LYS A 217 -11.42 16.57 1.93
CA LYS A 217 -10.73 17.85 1.77
C LYS A 217 -9.40 17.70 1.04
N CYS A 218 -8.57 16.73 1.41
CA CYS A 218 -7.16 16.74 0.99
C CYS A 218 -6.58 15.37 0.63
N TRP A 219 -7.28 14.24 0.81
CA TRP A 219 -6.60 12.93 0.69
C TRP A 219 -6.07 12.65 -0.72
N LEU A 220 -6.89 12.86 -1.76
CA LEU A 220 -6.45 12.75 -3.17
C LEU A 220 -5.48 13.86 -3.59
N GLU A 221 -5.36 14.92 -2.79
CA GLU A 221 -4.50 16.09 -3.05
C GLU A 221 -3.20 16.00 -2.23
N SER A 222 -2.98 14.91 -1.49
CA SER A 222 -1.82 14.76 -0.61
C SER A 222 -0.71 13.96 -1.29
N GLU A 223 0.46 14.60 -1.44
CA GLU A 223 1.70 13.91 -1.87
C GLU A 223 2.50 13.37 -0.68
N ILE A 224 2.46 14.09 0.45
CA ILE A 224 3.16 13.75 1.70
C ILE A 224 2.32 14.29 2.86
N GLN A 225 1.65 13.41 3.61
CA GLN A 225 1.18 13.76 4.95
C GLN A 225 1.89 12.87 5.97
N GLN A 226 2.88 13.44 6.66
CA GLN A 226 3.26 12.93 7.98
C GLN A 226 2.06 13.18 8.91
N TRP A 227 1.24 12.16 9.13
CA TRP A 227 0.23 12.20 10.17
C TRP A 227 0.93 12.01 11.52
N GLY A 228 1.47 13.10 12.05
CA GLY A 228 1.94 13.19 13.43
C GLY A 228 0.76 13.26 14.39
N GLN A 229 0.68 12.23 15.24
CA GLN A 229 0.09 12.14 16.60
C GLN A 229 -1.10 13.03 16.96
#